data_AF-A0A963V6E0-F1
#
_entry.id   AF-A0A963V6E0-F1
#
_cell.length_a   1.000
_cell.length_b   1.000
_cell.length_c   1.000
_cell.angle_alpha   90.00
_cell.angle_beta   90.00
_cell.angle_gamma   90.00
#
_symmetry.space_group_name_H-M   'P 1'
#
loop_
_entity.id
_entity.type
_entity.pdbx_description
1 polymer ?
#
loop_
_entity_poly.entity_id
_entity_poly.type
_entity_poly.pdbx_seq_one_letter_code
_entity_poly.pdbx_strand_id
1 'polypeptide(L)'
;MALKSYKPTTPGQRGLVLIDRSELWKGRPVKSLTEGLTKTGGRNNTGRVTAWHKGGGAKRLYRIVDFKRSKLGVPATVERIEYDPNRTAFIALVRYEDGEQSYILAPQRLAVGDSVVAGAKTDVKPGNAMPFSGMPIGTIVHNVELKPGKGGQLARAAGTYAQFVGRDGGYAQIRLSSGELRMVRQ
;
A
#
# COMPACT_ATOMS: atom_id res chain seq x y z
N MET A 1 -4.36 9.39 12.09
CA MET A 1 -4.47 8.09 12.78
C MET A 1 -4.18 8.32 14.25
N ALA A 2 -5.18 8.09 15.10
CA ALA A 2 -5.02 8.31 16.54
C ALA A 2 -4.20 7.17 17.17
N LEU A 3 -3.39 7.52 18.17
CA LEU A 3 -2.71 6.56 19.03
C LEU A 3 -3.55 6.32 20.27
N LYS A 4 -3.70 5.06 20.65
CA LYS A 4 -4.42 4.61 21.84
C LYS A 4 -3.41 4.19 22.90
N SER A 5 -3.32 4.99 23.97
CA SER A 5 -2.61 4.65 25.20
C SER A 5 -3.55 3.88 26.15
N TYR A 6 -2.95 3.08 27.03
CA TYR A 6 -3.67 2.30 28.04
C TYR A 6 -3.33 2.81 29.44
N LYS A 7 -4.29 2.70 30.37
CA LYS A 7 -4.01 2.93 31.79
C LYS A 7 -2.97 1.90 32.26
N PRO A 8 -2.00 2.28 33.11
CA PRO A 8 -0.91 1.39 33.53
C PRO A 8 -1.38 0.41 34.62
N THR A 9 -2.40 -0.40 34.33
CA THR A 9 -2.93 -1.41 35.25
C THR A 9 -2.01 -2.61 35.44
N THR A 10 -1.10 -2.84 34.49
CA THR A 10 -0.05 -3.87 34.58
C THR A 10 1.29 -3.31 34.10
N PRO A 11 2.45 -3.86 34.55
CA PRO A 11 3.77 -3.39 34.10
C PRO A 11 3.92 -3.42 32.57
N GLY A 12 3.38 -4.46 31.91
CA GLY A 12 3.44 -4.61 30.46
C GLY A 12 2.58 -3.58 29.68
N GLN A 13 1.53 -3.02 30.30
CA GLN A 13 0.67 -2.02 29.66
C GLN A 13 1.19 -0.59 29.80
N ARG A 14 2.10 -0.31 30.74
CA ARG A 14 2.58 1.05 31.04
C ARG A 14 3.17 1.77 29.83
N GLY A 15 3.88 1.06 28.96
CA GLY A 15 4.46 1.60 27.71
C GLY A 15 3.71 1.20 26.44
N LEU A 16 2.58 0.50 26.57
CA LEU A 16 1.85 -0.02 25.41
C LEU A 16 1.08 1.10 24.72
N VAL A 17 1.49 1.41 23.50
CA VAL A 17 0.77 2.31 22.59
C VAL A 17 0.35 1.51 21.37
N LEU A 18 -0.95 1.49 21.11
CA LEU A 18 -1.51 0.85 19.92
C LEU A 18 -2.09 1.89 18.97
N ILE A 19 -2.24 1.49 17.72
CA ILE A 19 -2.92 2.29 16.71
C ILE A 19 -4.43 2.10 16.89
N ASP A 20 -5.21 3.18 16.85
CA ASP A 20 -6.66 3.07 16.76
C ASP A 20 -7.08 2.54 15.39
N ARG A 21 -7.95 1.53 15.40
CA ARG A 21 -8.43 0.78 14.24
C ARG A 21 -9.96 0.80 14.14
N SER A 22 -10.60 1.73 14.83
CA SER A 22 -12.05 1.90 14.90
C SER A 22 -12.71 2.04 13.51
N GLU A 23 -12.06 2.76 12.60
CA GLU A 23 -12.50 3.00 11.22
C GLU A 23 -12.27 1.82 10.27
N LEU A 24 -11.48 0.82 10.68
CA LEU A 24 -11.17 -0.32 9.84
C LEU A 24 -12.26 -1.39 9.90
N TRP A 25 -12.39 -2.13 8.81
CA TRP A 25 -13.26 -3.29 8.73
C TRP A 25 -12.92 -4.33 9.81
N LYS A 26 -13.93 -4.74 10.58
CA LYS A 26 -13.81 -5.72 11.66
C LYS A 26 -14.03 -7.17 11.20
N GLY A 27 -14.53 -7.37 9.99
CA GLY A 27 -14.89 -8.68 9.46
C GLY A 27 -13.73 -9.44 8.83
N ARG A 28 -14.06 -10.53 8.14
CA ARG A 28 -13.09 -11.34 7.40
C ARG A 28 -12.69 -10.66 6.08
N PRO A 29 -11.46 -10.91 5.56
CA PRO A 29 -11.06 -10.47 4.24
C PRO A 29 -11.81 -11.23 3.13
N VAL A 30 -11.74 -10.73 1.90
CA VAL A 30 -12.33 -11.36 0.72
C VAL A 30 -11.62 -12.67 0.39
N LYS A 31 -12.36 -13.79 0.39
CA LYS A 31 -11.79 -15.13 0.22
C LYS A 31 -11.02 -15.30 -1.10
N SER A 32 -11.53 -14.78 -2.21
CA SER A 32 -10.89 -14.88 -3.54
C SER A 32 -9.57 -14.10 -3.64
N LEU A 33 -9.37 -13.08 -2.81
CA LEU A 33 -8.18 -12.23 -2.79
C LEU A 33 -7.21 -12.59 -1.65
N THR A 34 -7.36 -13.79 -1.09
CA THR A 34 -6.52 -14.28 0.00
C THR A 34 -5.86 -15.61 -0.30
N GLU A 35 -4.61 -15.74 0.12
CA GLU A 35 -3.82 -16.97 -0.04
C GLU A 35 -3.21 -17.40 1.29
N GLY A 36 -2.92 -18.70 1.42
CA GLY A 36 -2.18 -19.23 2.55
C GLY A 36 -0.73 -18.78 2.52
N LEU A 37 -0.25 -18.16 3.62
CA LEU A 37 1.15 -17.75 3.73
C LEU A 37 1.92 -18.71 4.64
N THR A 38 2.85 -19.46 4.05
CA THR A 38 3.77 -20.33 4.80
C THR A 38 4.93 -19.51 5.35
N LYS A 39 5.28 -19.73 6.63
CA LYS A 39 6.40 -19.04 7.28
C LYS A 39 7.70 -19.77 7.01
N THR A 40 8.74 -19.03 6.63
CA THR A 40 10.07 -19.58 6.40
C THR A 40 10.88 -19.78 7.69
N GLY A 41 10.53 -19.07 8.78
CA GLY A 41 11.31 -19.09 10.02
C GLY A 41 12.75 -18.59 9.83
N GLY A 42 12.99 -17.74 8.82
CA GLY A 42 14.33 -17.25 8.51
C GLY A 42 15.25 -18.26 7.81
N ARG A 43 14.71 -19.39 7.36
CA ARG A 43 15.46 -20.44 6.65
C ARG A 43 15.31 -20.34 5.13
N ASN A 44 16.36 -20.72 4.41
CA ASN A 44 16.36 -20.82 2.94
C ASN A 44 15.92 -22.22 2.46
N ASN A 45 16.03 -22.48 1.15
CA ASN A 45 15.70 -23.76 0.52
C ASN A 45 16.56 -24.96 0.98
N THR A 46 17.74 -24.73 1.56
CA THR A 46 18.57 -25.79 2.14
C THR A 46 18.31 -26.01 3.64
N GLY A 47 17.31 -25.33 4.20
CA GLY A 47 16.95 -25.43 5.62
C GLY A 47 17.89 -24.66 6.56
N ARG A 48 18.90 -23.96 6.03
CA ARG A 48 19.85 -23.17 6.83
C ARG A 48 19.24 -21.83 7.21
N VAL A 49 19.51 -21.36 8.42
CA VAL A 49 19.12 -20.02 8.87
C VAL A 49 19.97 -19.00 8.11
N THR A 50 19.31 -18.16 7.30
CA THR A 50 19.95 -17.05 6.57
C THR A 50 19.50 -15.68 7.08
N ALA A 51 18.38 -15.63 7.80
CA ALA A 51 17.87 -14.41 8.44
C ALA A 51 17.52 -14.70 9.90
N TRP A 52 18.33 -14.13 10.81
CA TRP A 52 18.16 -14.28 12.26
C TRP A 52 16.92 -13.55 12.79
N HIS A 53 16.50 -13.91 14.01
CA HIS A 53 15.36 -13.32 14.73
C HIS A 53 14.00 -13.43 14.01
N LYS A 54 13.86 -14.42 13.10
CA LYS A 54 12.60 -14.72 12.43
C LYS A 54 12.07 -16.09 12.88
N GLY A 55 10.88 -16.12 13.46
CA GLY A 55 10.24 -17.35 13.93
C GLY A 55 8.99 -17.06 14.75
N GLY A 56 8.10 -18.04 14.90
CA GLY A 56 6.87 -17.89 15.69
C GLY A 56 5.85 -16.90 15.11
N GLY A 57 5.12 -16.22 15.99
CA GLY A 57 4.07 -15.24 15.68
C GLY A 57 2.74 -15.85 15.22
N ALA A 58 1.69 -15.03 15.17
CA ALA A 58 0.36 -15.45 14.70
C ALA A 58 0.36 -15.87 13.22
N LYS A 59 -0.47 -16.86 12.86
CA LYS A 59 -0.69 -17.29 11.46
C LYS A 59 -1.32 -16.14 10.68
N ARG A 60 -0.92 -15.98 9.41
CA ARG A 60 -1.38 -14.89 8.54
C ARG A 60 -1.83 -15.46 7.20
N LEU A 61 -2.77 -14.76 6.57
CA LEU A 61 -3.16 -14.97 5.18
C LEU A 61 -2.54 -13.85 4.34
N TYR A 62 -2.00 -14.16 3.17
CA TYR A 62 -1.54 -13.16 2.24
C TYR A 62 -2.74 -12.50 1.57
N ARG A 63 -2.73 -11.16 1.44
CA ARG A 63 -3.73 -10.40 0.69
C ARG A 63 -3.12 -9.99 -0.63
N ILE A 64 -3.72 -10.45 -1.73
CA ILE A 64 -3.28 -10.13 -3.08
C ILE A 64 -3.63 -8.66 -3.35
N VAL A 65 -2.61 -7.82 -3.43
CA VAL A 65 -2.75 -6.38 -3.70
C VAL A 65 -2.36 -6.10 -5.14
N ASP A 66 -3.19 -5.33 -5.83
CA ASP A 66 -2.89 -4.81 -7.14
C ASP A 66 -1.92 -3.62 -7.03
N PHE A 67 -0.64 -3.90 -7.22
CA PHE A 67 0.41 -2.89 -7.31
C PHE A 67 0.53 -2.27 -8.70
N LYS A 68 -0.13 -2.83 -9.73
CA LYS A 68 0.01 -2.43 -11.14
C LYS A 68 -1.07 -1.46 -11.58
N ARG A 69 -2.26 -1.52 -11.01
CA ARG A 69 -3.42 -0.70 -11.40
C ARG A 69 -3.69 -0.80 -12.90
N SER A 70 -3.71 -2.03 -13.42
CA SER A 70 -3.75 -2.31 -14.87
C SER A 70 -5.10 -2.03 -15.53
N LYS A 71 -6.19 -1.91 -14.77
CA LYS A 71 -7.51 -1.56 -15.30
C LYS A 71 -7.58 -0.06 -15.60
N LEU A 72 -7.18 0.31 -16.80
CA LEU A 72 -7.17 1.71 -17.27
C LEU A 72 -8.57 2.14 -17.71
N GLY A 73 -8.98 3.35 -17.33
CA GLY A 73 -10.25 3.98 -17.72
C GLY A 73 -11.49 3.46 -16.97
N VAL A 74 -11.36 2.41 -16.16
CA VAL A 74 -12.47 1.85 -15.39
C VAL A 74 -12.44 2.40 -13.96
N PRO A 75 -13.44 3.19 -13.54
CA PRO A 75 -13.52 3.66 -12.16
C PRO A 75 -13.89 2.51 -11.22
N ALA A 76 -13.45 2.63 -9.97
CA ALA A 76 -13.77 1.68 -8.92
C ALA A 76 -14.17 2.42 -7.64
N THR A 77 -15.20 1.93 -6.96
CA THR A 77 -15.67 2.49 -5.69
C THR A 77 -14.96 1.79 -4.53
N VAL A 78 -14.50 2.57 -3.55
CA VAL A 78 -13.92 2.04 -2.31
C VAL A 78 -15.03 1.47 -1.43
N GLU A 79 -15.06 0.16 -1.23
CA GLU A 79 -16.06 -0.50 -0.38
C GLU A 79 -15.74 -0.38 1.11
N ARG A 80 -14.47 -0.59 1.46
CA ARG A 80 -14.00 -0.62 2.85
C ARG A 80 -12.49 -0.59 2.91
N ILE A 81 -11.99 -0.14 4.06
CA ILE A 81 -10.57 -0.13 4.39
C ILE A 81 -10.31 -1.24 5.40
N GLU A 82 -9.32 -2.09 5.11
CA GLU A 82 -9.02 -3.27 5.90
C GLU A 82 -7.59 -3.21 6.47
N TYR A 83 -7.43 -3.88 7.62
CA TYR A 83 -6.14 -4.18 8.18
C TYR A 83 -5.46 -5.33 7.42
N ASP A 84 -4.22 -5.14 6.99
CA ASP A 84 -3.39 -6.22 6.46
C ASP A 84 -2.22 -6.58 7.39
N PRO A 85 -2.09 -7.84 7.84
CA PRO A 85 -0.99 -8.26 8.71
C PRO A 85 0.35 -8.47 7.97
N ASN A 86 0.42 -8.34 6.65
CA ASN A 86 1.63 -8.60 5.85
C ASN A 86 2.41 -7.33 5.51
N ARG A 87 1.84 -6.14 5.78
CA ARG A 87 2.47 -4.84 5.52
C ARG A 87 2.08 -3.84 6.61
N THR A 88 2.70 -2.67 6.57
CA THR A 88 2.42 -1.58 7.52
C THR A 88 1.23 -0.71 7.09
N ALA A 89 1.08 -0.49 5.78
CA ALA A 89 -0.04 0.28 5.21
C ALA A 89 -1.36 -0.51 5.29
N PHE A 90 -2.48 0.21 5.42
CA PHE A 90 -3.80 -0.39 5.21
C PHE A 90 -4.06 -0.63 3.73
N ILE A 91 -5.05 -1.47 3.48
CA ILE A 91 -5.52 -1.75 2.14
C ILE A 91 -6.96 -1.30 1.98
N ALA A 92 -7.29 -0.78 0.82
CA ALA A 92 -8.66 -0.49 0.44
C ALA A 92 -9.14 -1.61 -0.49
N LEU A 93 -10.31 -2.16 -0.19
CA LEU A 93 -11.02 -3.01 -1.13
C LEU A 93 -11.80 -2.10 -2.08
N VAL A 94 -11.52 -2.24 -3.38
CA VAL A 94 -12.21 -1.50 -4.42
C VAL A 94 -13.03 -2.46 -5.28
N ARG A 95 -14.23 -2.00 -5.67
CA ARG A 95 -15.09 -2.69 -6.63
C ARG A 95 -15.15 -1.88 -7.91
N TYR A 96 -14.71 -2.49 -9.00
CA TYR A 96 -14.84 -1.91 -10.33
C TYR A 96 -16.29 -2.00 -10.82
N GLU A 97 -16.66 -1.16 -11.78
CA GLU A 97 -18.00 -1.18 -12.38
C GLU A 97 -18.34 -2.52 -13.06
N ASP A 98 -17.33 -3.27 -13.50
CA ASP A 98 -17.48 -4.63 -14.05
C ASP A 98 -17.76 -5.71 -12.97
N GLY A 99 -17.80 -5.32 -11.69
CA GLY A 99 -18.06 -6.20 -10.56
C GLY A 99 -16.81 -6.89 -9.99
N GLU A 100 -15.63 -6.72 -10.59
CA GLU A 100 -14.41 -7.28 -10.05
C GLU A 100 -13.97 -6.51 -8.79
N GLN A 101 -13.39 -7.25 -7.85
CA GLN A 101 -12.85 -6.68 -6.62
C GLN A 101 -11.32 -6.81 -6.62
N SER A 102 -10.64 -5.75 -6.18
CA SER A 102 -9.19 -5.75 -5.99
C SER A 102 -8.82 -5.04 -4.70
N TYR A 103 -7.71 -5.44 -4.09
CA TYR A 103 -7.10 -4.66 -3.02
C TYR A 103 -6.08 -3.69 -3.59
N ILE A 104 -6.10 -2.45 -3.11
CA ILE A 104 -5.04 -1.45 -3.35
C ILE A 104 -4.45 -1.00 -2.02
N LEU A 105 -3.29 -0.36 -2.05
CA LEU A 105 -2.80 0.37 -0.89
C LEU A 105 -3.76 1.52 -0.60
N ALA A 106 -4.16 1.70 0.66
CA ALA A 106 -5.00 2.82 1.06
C ALA A 106 -4.12 4.08 1.22
N PRO A 107 -4.25 5.08 0.34
CA PRO A 107 -3.58 6.35 0.51
C PRO A 107 -4.21 7.16 1.63
N GLN A 108 -3.49 8.17 2.08
CA GLN A 108 -4.01 9.10 3.07
C GLN A 108 -5.22 9.87 2.51
N ARG A 109 -6.26 10.03 3.34
CA ARG A 109 -7.54 10.69 2.99
C ARG A 109 -8.43 9.95 1.99
N LEU A 110 -8.15 8.68 1.68
CA LEU A 110 -9.13 7.85 0.98
C LEU A 110 -10.19 7.39 1.97
N ALA A 111 -11.45 7.66 1.67
CA ALA A 111 -12.61 7.26 2.46
C ALA A 111 -13.42 6.17 1.74
N VAL A 112 -14.31 5.52 2.49
CA VAL A 112 -15.28 4.58 1.93
C VAL A 112 -16.30 5.34 1.08
N GLY A 113 -16.59 4.85 -0.11
CA GLY A 113 -17.46 5.49 -1.10
C GLY A 113 -16.73 6.34 -2.14
N ASP A 114 -15.46 6.66 -1.93
CA ASP A 114 -14.67 7.40 -2.91
C ASP A 114 -14.50 6.60 -4.21
N SER A 115 -14.46 7.31 -5.34
CA SER A 115 -14.16 6.74 -6.66
C SER A 115 -12.68 6.89 -6.97
N VAL A 116 -12.05 5.79 -7.36
CA VAL A 116 -10.64 5.74 -7.78
C VAL A 116 -10.53 5.20 -9.20
N VAL A 117 -9.70 5.83 -10.01
CA VAL A 117 -9.50 5.45 -11.42
C VAL A 117 -8.01 5.40 -11.74
N ALA A 118 -7.64 4.45 -12.61
CA ALA A 118 -6.31 4.43 -13.23
C ALA A 118 -6.44 4.83 -14.70
N GLY A 119 -5.53 5.64 -15.24
CA GLY A 119 -5.62 6.09 -16.63
C GLY A 119 -4.41 6.89 -17.08
N ALA A 120 -4.33 7.20 -18.39
CA ALA A 120 -3.25 8.01 -18.93
C ALA A 120 -3.29 9.47 -18.44
N LYS A 121 -4.51 10.00 -18.25
CA LYS A 121 -4.77 11.32 -17.70
C LYS A 121 -5.98 11.22 -16.78
N THR A 122 -5.77 11.50 -15.50
CA THR A 122 -6.82 11.46 -14.47
C THR A 122 -6.71 12.69 -13.59
N ASP A 123 -7.78 13.01 -12.88
CA ASP A 123 -7.72 14.04 -11.83
C ASP A 123 -6.66 13.69 -10.78
N VAL A 124 -5.95 14.70 -10.29
CA VAL A 124 -4.98 14.57 -9.20
C VAL A 124 -5.72 14.46 -7.87
N LYS A 125 -6.28 13.28 -7.60
CA LYS A 125 -6.97 12.92 -6.36
C LYS A 125 -6.29 11.72 -5.70
N PRO A 126 -6.25 11.65 -4.36
CA PRO A 126 -5.73 10.47 -3.66
C PRO A 126 -6.43 9.19 -4.13
N GLY A 127 -5.64 8.17 -4.47
CA GLY A 127 -6.15 6.86 -4.95
C GLY A 127 -6.17 6.70 -6.48
N ASN A 128 -6.14 7.81 -7.23
CA ASN A 128 -5.98 7.75 -8.68
C ASN A 128 -4.54 7.39 -9.05
N ALA A 129 -4.40 6.69 -10.18
CA ALA A 129 -3.10 6.28 -10.71
C ALA A 129 -2.96 6.75 -12.16
N MET A 130 -1.85 7.42 -12.47
CA MET A 130 -1.50 7.81 -13.83
C MET A 130 0.02 7.85 -14.02
N PRO A 131 0.52 7.74 -15.26
CA PRO A 131 1.94 7.90 -15.55
C PRO A 131 2.46 9.31 -15.20
N PHE A 132 3.78 9.46 -15.09
CA PHE A 132 4.40 10.75 -14.78
C PHE A 132 4.28 11.76 -15.94
N SER A 133 3.90 11.30 -17.13
CA SER A 133 3.57 12.17 -18.28
C SER A 133 2.32 13.02 -18.06
N GLY A 134 1.29 12.46 -17.42
CA GLY A 134 0.03 13.14 -17.14
C GLY A 134 0.04 13.95 -15.84
N MET A 135 1.08 13.83 -15.02
CA MET A 135 1.09 14.34 -13.66
C MET A 135 1.73 15.73 -13.53
N PRO A 136 1.15 16.67 -12.74
CA PRO A 136 1.79 17.94 -12.44
C PRO A 136 3.04 17.76 -11.57
N ILE A 137 4.08 18.54 -11.85
CA ILE A 137 5.29 18.60 -11.05
C ILE A 137 4.96 19.11 -9.64
N GLY A 138 5.64 18.59 -8.62
CA GLY A 138 5.45 18.93 -7.21
C GLY A 138 4.45 18.01 -6.49
N THR A 139 3.74 17.16 -7.21
CA THR A 139 2.76 16.22 -6.64
C THR A 139 3.43 15.17 -5.74
N ILE A 140 2.69 14.78 -4.70
CA ILE A 140 3.08 13.73 -3.77
C ILE A 140 2.46 12.43 -4.25
N VAL A 141 3.31 11.43 -4.46
CA VAL A 141 2.95 10.12 -5.01
C VAL A 141 3.37 8.99 -4.09
N HIS A 142 2.78 7.81 -4.29
CA HIS A 142 3.14 6.57 -3.60
C HIS A 142 3.00 5.40 -4.56
N ASN A 143 3.48 4.22 -4.18
CA ASN A 143 3.41 3.01 -4.99
C ASN A 143 4.03 3.19 -6.40
N VAL A 144 5.23 3.77 -6.48
CA VAL A 144 5.88 4.14 -7.75
C VAL A 144 6.57 2.93 -8.38
N GLU A 145 6.38 2.75 -9.69
CA GLU A 145 7.07 1.74 -10.49
C GLU A 145 8.53 2.14 -10.77
N LEU A 146 9.46 1.17 -10.71
CA LEU A 146 10.85 1.41 -11.11
C LEU A 146 11.06 1.22 -12.63
N LYS A 147 10.29 0.29 -13.21
CA LYS A 147 10.24 0.02 -14.64
C LYS A 147 8.76 -0.05 -15.03
N PRO A 148 8.37 0.54 -16.18
CA PRO A 148 6.97 0.51 -16.62
C PRO A 148 6.41 -0.92 -16.65
N GLY A 149 5.27 -1.13 -16.00
CA GLY A 149 4.54 -2.40 -15.97
C GLY A 149 5.05 -3.45 -14.98
N LYS A 150 6.13 -3.17 -14.23
CA LYS A 150 6.61 -4.06 -13.16
C LYS A 150 5.78 -3.98 -11.86
N GLY A 151 4.83 -3.06 -11.78
CA GLY A 151 4.10 -2.75 -10.56
C GLY A 151 4.89 -1.85 -9.62
N GLY A 152 4.18 -1.19 -8.72
CA GLY A 152 4.77 -0.29 -7.75
C GLY A 152 5.74 -1.01 -6.81
N GLN A 153 6.94 -0.43 -6.63
CA GLN A 153 8.02 -0.96 -5.79
C GLN A 153 8.45 0.03 -4.71
N LEU A 154 8.39 1.33 -5.01
CA LEU A 154 8.83 2.42 -4.12
C LEU A 154 7.66 3.04 -3.37
N ALA A 155 7.92 3.59 -2.18
CA ALA A 155 6.94 4.27 -1.32
C ALA A 155 5.65 3.45 -1.08
N ARG A 156 5.81 2.24 -0.51
CA ARG A 156 4.70 1.31 -0.20
C ARG A 156 4.39 1.16 1.28
N ALA A 157 5.27 1.65 2.15
CA ALA A 157 5.08 1.55 3.59
C ALA A 157 4.11 2.63 4.10
N ALA A 158 3.50 2.40 5.26
CA ALA A 158 2.62 3.38 5.88
C ALA A 158 3.32 4.74 6.03
N GLY A 159 2.66 5.81 5.59
CA GLY A 159 3.17 7.17 5.68
C GLY A 159 4.32 7.52 4.73
N THR A 160 4.80 6.56 3.93
CA THR A 160 5.85 6.85 2.93
C THR A 160 5.25 7.44 1.66
N TYR A 161 5.99 8.37 1.08
CA TYR A 161 5.66 9.03 -0.18
C TYR A 161 6.94 9.38 -0.93
N ALA A 162 6.79 9.67 -2.22
CA ALA A 162 7.80 10.29 -3.04
C ALA A 162 7.24 11.60 -3.61
N GLN A 163 8.10 12.59 -3.83
CA GLN A 163 7.71 13.84 -4.46
C GLN A 163 8.19 13.85 -5.90
N PHE A 164 7.31 14.16 -6.83
CA PHE A 164 7.67 14.35 -8.23
C PHE A 164 8.31 15.74 -8.39
N VAL A 165 9.61 15.81 -8.69
CA VAL A 165 10.40 17.05 -8.67
C VAL A 165 10.50 17.68 -10.06
N GLY A 166 10.60 16.86 -11.11
CA GLY A 166 10.81 17.35 -12.46
C GLY A 166 10.73 16.24 -13.49
N ARG A 167 10.69 16.62 -14.76
CA ARG A 167 10.72 15.70 -15.91
C ARG A 167 11.78 16.17 -16.89
N ASP A 168 12.61 15.25 -17.35
CA ASP A 168 13.66 15.53 -18.32
C ASP A 168 13.91 14.29 -19.20
N GLY A 169 14.04 14.49 -20.51
CA GLY A 169 14.43 13.44 -21.46
C GLY A 169 13.65 12.12 -21.41
N GLY A 170 12.35 12.14 -21.06
CA GLY A 170 11.52 10.92 -20.89
C GLY A 170 11.70 10.19 -19.56
N TYR A 171 12.37 10.84 -18.61
CA TYR A 171 12.48 10.42 -17.22
C TYR A 171 11.76 11.40 -16.30
N ALA A 172 11.20 10.85 -15.23
CA ALA A 172 10.68 11.56 -14.09
C ALA A 172 11.72 11.54 -12.95
N GLN A 173 12.00 12.70 -12.38
CA GLN A 173 12.85 12.86 -11.22
C GLN A 173 11.97 12.83 -9.97
N ILE A 174 12.19 11.84 -9.11
CA ILE A 174 11.46 11.68 -7.86
C ILE A 174 12.40 11.81 -6.66
N ARG A 175 11.93 12.52 -5.62
CA ARG A 175 12.59 12.56 -4.31
C ARG A 175 11.94 11.53 -3.41
N LEU A 176 12.73 10.57 -2.94
CA LEU A 176 12.28 9.49 -2.05
C LEU A 176 12.28 9.94 -0.59
N SER A 177 11.60 9.17 0.27
CA SER A 177 11.58 9.41 1.71
C SER A 177 12.96 9.27 2.38
N SER A 178 13.92 8.62 1.71
CA SER A 178 15.33 8.55 2.12
C SER A 178 16.10 9.85 1.90
N GLY A 179 15.51 10.81 1.19
CA GLY A 179 16.21 12.01 0.68
C GLY A 179 16.92 11.78 -0.66
N GLU A 180 17.04 10.53 -1.12
CA GLU A 180 17.59 10.20 -2.44
C GLU A 180 16.74 10.83 -3.54
N LEU A 181 17.42 11.46 -4.49
CA LEU A 181 16.82 11.94 -5.70
C LEU A 181 17.14 10.95 -6.83
N ARG A 182 16.09 10.38 -7.42
CA ARG A 182 16.19 9.24 -8.33
C ARG A 182 15.45 9.52 -9.63
N MET A 183 16.02 9.10 -10.74
CA MET A 183 15.35 9.12 -12.04
C MET A 183 14.61 7.80 -12.26
N VAL A 184 13.35 7.88 -12.66
CA VAL A 184 12.50 6.76 -13.06
C VAL A 184 11.92 7.06 -14.44
N ARG A 185 11.57 6.03 -15.21
CA ARG A 185 11.00 6.24 -16.55
C ARG A 185 9.60 6.86 -16.42
N GLN A 186 9.30 7.83 -17.27
CA GLN A 186 8.04 8.60 -17.25
C GLN A 186 6.83 7.76 -17.67
#